data_AF-F6DCH4-F1
#
_entry.id   AF-F6DCH4-F1
#
_cell.length_a   1.000
_cell.length_b   1.000
_cell.length_c   1.000
_cell.angle_alpha   90.00
_cell.angle_beta   90.00
_cell.angle_gamma   90.00
#
_symmetry.space_group_name_H-M   'P 1'
#
loop_
_entity.id
_entity.type
_entity.pdbx_description
1 polymer ?
#
loop_
_entity_poly.entity_id
_entity_poly.type
_entity_poly.pdbx_seq_one_letter_code
_entity_poly.pdbx_strand_id
1 'polypeptide(L)'
;MISNSVSRPARIGVVILAGGRGQRMGGQDKGWIEYQGRYLIERLLADVQAEFDGPVVISANRNLSRYHQLGCPVIADSEVMALDYAGPLVGLLGGMESGLADNWVCWPVDVPSVPTNYFKDLQNLVAQYQPQLVQSFYQGQLEPLHLAVASELSAELRDYLQSGGRAVKIWSNAMVANYPQHSIQHNVTGTAPINLNNLADLATISDQDRIAG
;
A
#
# COMPACT_ATOMS: atom_id res chain seq x y z
N MET A 1 39.59 -15.36 -9.35
CA MET A 1 38.64 -15.62 -8.24
C MET A 1 37.37 -14.87 -8.57
N ILE A 2 36.35 -15.59 -9.06
CA ILE A 2 35.04 -15.00 -9.31
C ILE A 2 34.35 -14.96 -7.94
N SER A 3 34.21 -13.77 -7.37
CA SER A 3 33.46 -13.59 -6.12
C SER A 3 31.99 -13.85 -6.44
N ASN A 4 31.51 -15.07 -6.15
CA ASN A 4 30.08 -15.34 -6.06
C ASN A 4 29.55 -14.56 -4.85
N SER A 5 29.24 -13.28 -5.04
CA SER A 5 28.40 -12.56 -4.11
C SER A 5 27.01 -13.18 -4.21
N VAL A 6 26.69 -14.05 -3.26
CA VAL A 6 25.30 -14.46 -3.03
C VAL A 6 24.55 -13.17 -2.70
N SER A 7 23.79 -12.64 -3.65
CA SER A 7 22.94 -11.48 -3.42
C SER A 7 21.93 -11.85 -2.33
N ARG A 8 21.86 -11.04 -1.27
CA ARG A 8 20.78 -11.19 -0.29
C ARG A 8 19.44 -11.08 -1.03
N PRO A 9 18.42 -11.90 -0.69
CA PRO A 9 17.10 -11.73 -1.28
C PRO A 9 16.61 -10.31 -1.01
N ALA A 10 16.05 -9.67 -2.04
CA ALA A 10 15.54 -8.31 -1.93
C ALA A 10 14.38 -8.29 -0.92
N ARG A 11 14.47 -7.39 0.05
CA ARG A 11 13.48 -7.26 1.12
C ARG A 11 12.30 -6.44 0.59
N ILE A 12 11.09 -6.96 0.76
CA ILE A 12 9.87 -6.21 0.48
C ILE A 12 9.40 -5.57 1.80
N GLY A 13 8.78 -4.40 1.72
CA GLY A 13 8.06 -3.71 2.79
C GLY A 13 6.65 -3.30 2.36
N VAL A 14 5.77 -3.02 3.32
CA VAL A 14 4.41 -2.53 3.10
C VAL A 14 4.28 -1.12 3.65
N VAL A 15 3.75 -0.21 2.85
CA VAL A 15 3.27 1.10 3.32
C VAL A 15 1.75 1.05 3.44
N ILE A 16 1.25 1.03 4.67
CA ILE A 16 -0.19 1.19 4.92
C ILE A 16 -0.53 2.68 4.81
N LEU A 17 -1.39 3.02 3.85
CA LEU A 17 -1.87 4.38 3.61
C LEU A 17 -3.09 4.64 4.50
N ALA A 18 -2.84 5.19 5.68
CA ALA A 18 -3.86 5.65 6.63
C ALA A 18 -4.08 7.17 6.57
N GLY A 19 -3.26 7.88 5.80
CA GLY A 19 -3.33 9.32 5.56
C GLY A 19 -4.33 9.72 4.46
N GLY A 20 -4.95 10.89 4.63
CA GLY A 20 -5.84 11.49 3.63
C GLY A 20 -6.80 12.49 4.27
N ARG A 21 -7.39 13.38 3.46
CA ARG A 21 -8.24 14.46 4.01
C ARG A 21 -9.57 13.98 4.61
N GLY A 22 -9.97 12.72 4.39
CA GLY A 22 -11.24 12.18 4.92
C GLY A 22 -12.49 12.99 4.52
N GLN A 23 -12.39 13.86 3.50
CA GLN A 23 -13.40 14.87 3.18
C GLN A 23 -14.75 14.25 2.80
N ARG A 24 -14.74 13.04 2.25
CA ARG A 24 -15.95 12.29 1.88
C ARG A 24 -16.54 11.47 3.05
N MET A 25 -15.85 11.39 4.18
CA MET A 25 -16.26 10.64 5.38
C MET A 25 -16.42 11.54 6.62
N GLY A 26 -16.87 12.78 6.40
CA GLY A 26 -17.10 13.74 7.49
C GLY A 26 -15.83 14.14 8.25
N GLY A 27 -14.64 14.00 7.62
CA GLY A 27 -13.36 14.31 8.26
C GLY A 27 -12.84 13.22 9.21
N GLN A 28 -13.51 12.07 9.31
CA GLN A 28 -13.04 10.97 10.15
C GLN A 28 -11.75 10.35 9.61
N ASP A 29 -10.97 9.80 10.53
CA ASP A 29 -9.78 9.02 10.23
C ASP A 29 -10.15 7.59 9.89
N LYS A 30 -10.02 7.24 8.60
CA LYS A 30 -10.49 5.96 8.07
C LYS A 30 -9.87 4.77 8.79
N GLY A 31 -8.58 4.85 9.15
CA GLY A 31 -7.92 3.76 9.88
C GLY A 31 -8.60 3.44 11.21
N TRP A 32 -9.24 4.43 11.85
CA TRP A 32 -9.95 4.30 13.12
C TRP A 32 -11.47 4.19 12.98
N ILE A 33 -11.98 3.95 11.77
CA ILE A 33 -13.36 3.51 11.59
C ILE A 33 -13.46 2.08 12.11
N GLU A 34 -14.47 1.82 12.94
CA GLU A 34 -14.76 0.49 13.46
C GLU A 34 -15.63 -0.28 12.46
N TYR A 35 -15.26 -1.54 12.22
CA TYR A 35 -15.98 -2.46 11.38
C TYR A 35 -15.97 -3.85 12.03
N GLN A 36 -17.15 -4.44 12.25
CA GLN A 36 -17.33 -5.73 12.95
C GLN A 36 -16.57 -5.81 14.30
N GLY A 37 -16.53 -4.72 15.07
CA GLY A 37 -15.93 -4.68 16.41
C GLY A 37 -14.41 -4.46 16.43
N ARG A 38 -13.78 -4.14 15.29
CA ARG A 38 -12.33 -3.84 15.20
C ARG A 38 -12.06 -2.64 14.31
N TYR A 39 -10.97 -1.92 14.55
CA TYR A 39 -10.57 -0.81 13.69
C TYR A 39 -9.98 -1.31 12.37
N LEU A 40 -10.24 -0.60 11.26
CA LEU A 40 -9.73 -0.97 9.94
C LEU A 40 -8.21 -1.11 9.92
N ILE A 41 -7.47 -0.20 10.58
CA ILE A 41 -6.01 -0.28 10.66
C ILE A 41 -5.53 -1.53 11.41
N GLU A 42 -6.19 -1.88 12.51
CA GLU A 42 -5.81 -3.06 13.31
C GLU A 42 -6.06 -4.34 12.53
N ARG A 43 -7.19 -4.40 11.80
CA ARG A 43 -7.52 -5.53 10.94
C ARG A 43 -6.51 -5.70 9.82
N LEU A 44 -6.25 -4.63 9.05
CA LEU A 44 -5.29 -4.67 7.95
C LEU A 44 -3.88 -5.01 8.45
N LEU A 45 -3.45 -4.43 9.57
CA LEU A 45 -2.14 -4.72 10.13
C LEU A 45 -2.01 -6.19 10.53
N ALA A 46 -3.02 -6.76 11.18
CA ALA A 46 -3.03 -8.17 11.53
C ALA A 46 -3.02 -9.09 10.29
N ASP A 47 -3.83 -8.76 9.26
CA ASP A 47 -3.89 -9.53 8.02
C ASP A 47 -2.55 -9.48 7.26
N VAL A 48 -1.92 -8.30 7.19
CA VAL A 48 -0.56 -8.15 6.62
C VAL A 48 0.45 -8.96 7.42
N GLN A 49 0.50 -8.83 8.75
CA GLN A 49 1.48 -9.53 9.59
C GLN A 49 1.32 -11.06 9.59
N ALA A 50 0.12 -11.57 9.30
CA ALA A 50 -0.13 -13.01 9.17
C ALA A 50 0.47 -13.58 7.86
N GLU A 51 0.45 -12.81 6.78
CA GLU A 51 0.89 -13.22 5.45
C GLU A 51 2.31 -12.74 5.08
N PHE A 52 2.88 -11.81 5.87
CA PHE A 52 4.09 -11.08 5.52
C PHE A 52 4.98 -10.76 6.74
N ASP A 53 6.26 -11.10 6.64
CA ASP A 53 7.29 -10.95 7.68
C ASP A 53 8.24 -9.75 7.45
N GLY A 54 8.00 -8.96 6.41
CA GLY A 54 8.80 -7.78 6.09
C GLY A 54 8.41 -6.54 6.90
N PRO A 55 9.12 -5.41 6.69
CA PRO A 55 8.80 -4.15 7.37
C PRO A 55 7.41 -3.64 6.98
N VAL A 56 6.67 -3.16 7.97
CA VAL A 56 5.42 -2.43 7.76
C VAL A 56 5.60 -1.02 8.27
N VAL A 57 5.22 -0.04 7.46
CA VAL A 57 5.23 1.39 7.79
C VAL A 57 3.83 1.93 7.61
N ILE A 58 3.41 2.83 8.49
CA ILE A 58 2.10 3.48 8.41
C ILE A 58 2.30 4.93 7.97
N SER A 59 1.78 5.29 6.79
CA SER A 59 1.68 6.69 6.39
C SER A 59 0.40 7.29 6.97
N ALA A 60 0.53 8.28 7.85
CA ALA A 60 -0.59 8.92 8.54
C ALA A 60 -0.33 10.41 8.78
N ASN A 61 -1.39 11.23 8.76
CA ASN A 61 -1.30 12.69 8.90
C ASN A 61 -2.10 13.25 10.09
N ARG A 62 -2.68 12.37 10.91
CA ARG A 62 -3.53 12.68 12.06
C ARG A 62 -3.55 11.50 13.01
N ASN A 63 -3.99 11.71 14.26
CA ASN A 63 -3.99 10.69 15.31
C ASN A 63 -2.64 9.96 15.46
N LEU A 64 -1.52 10.67 15.21
CA LEU A 64 -0.18 10.08 15.11
C LEU A 64 0.19 9.27 16.34
N SER A 65 -0.06 9.82 17.54
CA SER A 65 0.18 9.12 18.81
C SER A 65 -0.53 7.77 18.89
N ARG A 66 -1.72 7.64 18.29
CA ARG A 66 -2.50 6.40 18.27
C ARG A 66 -1.93 5.40 17.26
N TYR A 67 -1.48 5.87 16.10
CA TYR A 67 -0.78 5.02 15.14
C TYR A 67 0.57 4.52 15.67
N HIS A 68 1.33 5.35 16.40
CA HIS A 68 2.58 4.92 17.02
C HIS A 68 2.39 3.81 18.06
N GLN A 69 1.24 3.75 18.74
CA GLN A 69 0.92 2.69 19.69
C GLN A 69 0.75 1.31 19.03
N LEU A 70 0.57 1.26 17.70
CA LEU A 70 0.50 0.00 16.94
C LEU A 70 1.87 -0.67 16.75
N GLY A 71 2.96 -0.06 17.21
CA GLY A 71 4.31 -0.66 17.19
C GLY A 71 4.98 -0.66 15.81
N CYS A 72 4.41 0.03 14.81
CA CYS A 72 5.02 0.23 13.50
C CYS A 72 5.62 1.64 13.39
N PRO A 73 6.69 1.84 12.60
CA PRO A 73 7.10 3.17 12.18
C PRO A 73 5.92 3.91 11.54
N VAL A 74 5.74 5.18 11.93
CA VAL A 74 4.74 6.07 11.34
C VAL A 74 5.49 7.16 10.59
N ILE A 75 5.07 7.43 9.37
CA ILE A 75 5.62 8.50 8.54
C ILE A 75 4.51 9.51 8.27
N ALA A 76 4.76 10.77 8.61
CA ALA A 76 3.87 11.86 8.23
C ALA A 76 4.31 12.45 6.88
N ASP A 77 3.36 12.83 6.03
CA ASP A 77 3.68 13.38 4.71
C ASP A 77 4.55 14.64 4.81
N SER A 78 4.35 15.44 5.86
CA SER A 78 5.14 16.64 6.15
C SER A 78 6.62 16.35 6.44
N GLU A 79 6.96 15.14 6.89
CA GLU A 79 8.35 14.72 7.14
C GLU A 79 9.04 14.31 5.83
N VAL A 80 8.27 13.85 4.84
CA VAL A 80 8.79 13.41 3.54
C VAL A 80 8.93 14.60 2.59
N MET A 81 7.89 15.45 2.51
CA MET A 81 7.84 16.63 1.65
C MET A 81 6.94 17.72 2.26
N ALA A 82 7.44 18.96 2.31
CA ALA A 82 6.67 20.14 2.71
C ALA A 82 5.72 20.60 1.58
N LEU A 83 4.80 19.73 1.16
CA LEU A 83 3.76 20.03 0.19
C LEU A 83 2.41 20.16 0.90
N ASP A 84 1.60 21.15 0.54
CA ASP A 84 0.26 21.39 1.09
C ASP A 84 -0.76 20.24 0.83
N TYR A 85 -0.34 19.20 0.11
CA TYR A 85 -1.20 18.15 -0.39
C TYR A 85 -0.59 16.75 -0.22
N ALA A 86 -1.11 16.07 0.80
CA ALA A 86 -0.96 14.66 1.14
C ALA A 86 -1.64 13.75 0.11
N GLY A 87 -0.90 12.79 -0.45
CA GLY A 87 -1.44 11.80 -1.40
C GLY A 87 -0.71 10.47 -1.29
N PRO A 88 -1.28 9.37 -1.83
CA PRO A 88 -0.72 8.02 -1.72
C PRO A 88 0.76 7.90 -2.10
N LEU A 89 1.18 8.68 -3.09
CA LEU A 89 2.56 8.72 -3.57
C LEU A 89 3.55 9.31 -2.56
N VAL A 90 3.11 10.22 -1.68
CA VAL A 90 3.98 10.79 -0.63
C VAL A 90 4.24 9.74 0.45
N GLY A 91 3.20 9.01 0.87
CA GLY A 91 3.35 7.88 1.79
C GLY A 91 4.26 6.78 1.21
N LEU A 92 4.06 6.43 -0.07
CA LEU A 92 4.93 5.48 -0.76
C LEU A 92 6.39 5.95 -0.79
N LEU A 93 6.64 7.22 -1.16
CA LEU A 93 7.98 7.81 -1.15
C LEU A 93 8.62 7.73 0.24
N GLY A 94 7.87 8.05 1.30
CA GLY A 94 8.35 7.92 2.67
C GLY A 94 8.77 6.49 3.03
N GLY A 95 8.01 5.49 2.60
CA GLY A 95 8.40 4.08 2.72
C GLY A 95 9.71 3.80 2.00
N MET A 96 9.80 4.15 0.71
CA MET A 96 10.99 3.94 -0.13
C MET A 96 12.26 4.56 0.48
N GLU A 97 12.15 5.73 1.09
CA GLU A 97 13.28 6.46 1.67
C GLU A 97 13.62 6.04 3.11
N SER A 98 12.79 5.21 3.75
CA SER A 98 13.05 4.71 5.11
C SER A 98 14.26 3.77 5.18
N GLY A 99 14.69 3.21 4.06
CA GLY A 99 15.80 2.25 3.98
C GLY A 99 15.51 0.89 4.64
N LEU A 100 14.27 0.63 5.05
CA LEU A 100 13.91 -0.62 5.74
C LEU A 100 13.76 -1.82 4.79
N ALA A 101 13.43 -1.56 3.52
CA ALA A 101 13.23 -2.56 2.47
C ALA A 101 13.71 -2.06 1.11
N ASP A 102 13.96 -2.98 0.18
CA ASP A 102 14.41 -2.69 -1.18
C ASP A 102 13.23 -2.46 -2.13
N ASN A 103 12.08 -3.08 -1.88
CA ASN A 103 10.84 -2.90 -2.62
C ASN A 103 9.68 -2.58 -1.67
N TRP A 104 8.74 -1.75 -2.10
CA TRP A 104 7.61 -1.30 -1.29
C TRP A 104 6.30 -1.46 -2.02
N VAL A 105 5.32 -2.08 -1.37
CA VAL A 105 3.94 -2.08 -1.83
C VAL A 105 3.12 -1.12 -0.99
N CYS A 106 2.34 -0.26 -1.64
CA CYS A 106 1.34 0.53 -0.94
C CYS A 106 0.05 -0.28 -0.72
N TRP A 107 -0.59 -0.06 0.42
CA TRP A 107 -1.86 -0.70 0.76
C TRP A 107 -2.80 0.30 1.45
N PRO A 108 -3.97 0.61 0.87
CA PRO A 108 -4.87 1.58 1.47
C PRO A 108 -5.65 0.96 2.64
N VAL A 109 -5.81 1.72 3.73
CA VAL A 109 -6.47 1.22 4.96
C VAL A 109 -7.97 0.92 4.78
N ASP A 110 -8.59 1.46 3.73
CA ASP A 110 -9.99 1.23 3.38
C ASP A 110 -10.21 0.01 2.49
N VAL A 111 -9.15 -0.75 2.18
CA VAL A 111 -9.20 -2.08 1.56
C VAL A 111 -8.58 -3.09 2.53
N PRO A 112 -9.30 -3.48 3.60
CA PRO A 112 -8.71 -4.27 4.69
C PRO A 112 -8.43 -5.72 4.29
N SER A 113 -9.06 -6.23 3.22
CA SER A 113 -8.88 -7.61 2.77
C SER A 113 -7.68 -7.74 1.83
N VAL A 114 -6.63 -8.43 2.27
CA VAL A 114 -5.51 -8.84 1.45
C VAL A 114 -5.91 -10.08 0.62
N PRO A 115 -5.79 -10.07 -0.72
CA PRO A 115 -6.02 -11.26 -1.54
C PRO A 115 -5.07 -12.39 -1.14
N THR A 116 -5.60 -13.62 -1.10
CA THR A 116 -4.81 -14.83 -0.83
C THR A 116 -3.58 -14.90 -1.73
N ASN A 117 -2.43 -15.25 -1.16
CA ASN A 117 -1.14 -15.36 -1.84
C ASN A 117 -0.55 -14.06 -2.43
N TYR A 118 -1.17 -12.88 -2.26
CA TYR A 118 -0.64 -11.62 -2.82
C TYR A 118 0.85 -11.42 -2.50
N PHE A 119 1.19 -11.45 -1.21
CA PHE A 119 2.54 -11.17 -0.74
C PHE A 119 3.51 -12.26 -1.18
N LYS A 120 3.06 -13.51 -1.20
CA LYS A 120 3.85 -14.65 -1.70
C LYS A 120 4.18 -14.51 -3.18
N ASP A 121 3.21 -14.14 -4.01
CA ASP A 121 3.40 -13.94 -5.44
C ASP A 121 4.32 -12.75 -5.70
N LEU A 122 4.17 -11.67 -4.94
CA LEU A 122 5.06 -10.51 -5.01
C LEU A 122 6.49 -10.88 -4.60
N GLN A 123 6.67 -11.63 -3.51
CA GLN A 123 7.97 -12.13 -3.05
C GLN A 123 8.66 -12.98 -4.12
N ASN A 124 7.92 -13.89 -4.77
CA ASN A 124 8.46 -14.72 -5.85
C ASN A 124 8.89 -13.87 -7.04
N LEU A 125 8.07 -12.90 -7.47
CA LEU A 125 8.40 -11.99 -8.56
C LEU A 125 9.64 -11.16 -8.26
N VAL A 126 9.74 -10.59 -7.06
CA VAL A 126 10.88 -9.78 -6.63
C VAL A 126 12.15 -10.62 -6.53
N ALA A 127 12.07 -11.83 -5.99
CA ALA A 127 13.20 -12.75 -5.92
C ALA A 127 13.70 -13.18 -7.30
N GLN A 128 12.79 -13.38 -8.26
CA GLN A 128 13.13 -13.87 -9.59
C GLN A 128 13.60 -12.79 -10.55
N TYR A 129 12.94 -11.62 -10.54
CA TYR A 129 13.11 -10.61 -11.59
C TYR A 129 13.65 -9.27 -11.10
N GLN A 130 13.65 -9.02 -9.78
CA GLN A 130 14.02 -7.73 -9.19
C GLN A 130 13.37 -6.53 -9.93
N PRO A 131 12.04 -6.53 -10.09
CA PRO A 131 11.36 -5.55 -10.92
C PRO A 131 11.36 -4.18 -10.25
N GLN A 132 11.51 -3.12 -11.04
CA GLN A 132 11.36 -1.74 -10.58
C GLN A 132 9.92 -1.41 -10.21
N LEU A 133 8.97 -2.06 -10.88
CA LEU A 133 7.54 -1.81 -10.75
C LEU A 133 6.74 -3.08 -10.96
N VAL A 134 5.77 -3.34 -10.09
CA VAL A 134 4.77 -4.40 -10.25
C VAL A 134 3.37 -3.79 -10.12
N GLN A 135 2.58 -3.92 -11.17
CA GLN A 135 1.19 -3.47 -11.19
C GLN A 135 0.25 -4.59 -10.73
N SER A 136 -0.71 -4.25 -9.89
CA SER A 136 -1.75 -5.18 -9.46
C SER A 136 -3.04 -4.98 -10.23
N PHE A 137 -3.72 -6.07 -10.56
CA PHE A 137 -4.99 -6.04 -11.27
C PHE A 137 -6.03 -6.87 -10.53
N TYR A 138 -7.24 -6.34 -10.40
CA TYR A 138 -8.41 -7.05 -9.87
C TYR A 138 -9.48 -7.14 -10.96
N GLN A 139 -9.91 -8.36 -11.28
CA GLN A 139 -10.88 -8.62 -12.36
C GLN A 139 -10.50 -7.94 -13.70
N GLY A 140 -9.21 -7.90 -14.02
CA GLY A 140 -8.68 -7.26 -15.22
C GLY A 140 -8.60 -5.73 -15.18
N GLN A 141 -9.01 -5.09 -14.08
CA GLN A 141 -8.85 -3.65 -13.85
C GLN A 141 -7.61 -3.36 -13.02
N LEU A 142 -6.88 -2.30 -13.38
CA LEU A 142 -5.71 -1.85 -12.62
C LEU A 142 -6.14 -1.36 -11.24
N GLU A 143 -5.47 -1.86 -10.20
CA GLU A 143 -5.58 -1.37 -8.83
C GLU A 143 -4.40 -0.42 -8.53
N PRO A 144 -4.55 0.90 -8.73
CA PRO A 144 -3.42 1.83 -8.69
C PRO A 144 -2.78 1.93 -7.31
N LEU A 145 -3.50 1.60 -6.24
CA LEU A 145 -3.02 1.67 -4.87
C LEU A 145 -2.47 0.35 -4.34
N HIS A 146 -2.43 -0.71 -5.15
CA HIS A 146 -1.69 -1.95 -4.86
C HIS A 146 -0.46 -2.00 -5.77
N LEU A 147 0.36 -0.96 -5.73
CA LEU A 147 1.52 -0.81 -6.58
C LEU A 147 2.77 -1.18 -5.79
N ALA A 148 3.57 -2.12 -6.29
CA ALA A 148 4.89 -2.41 -5.73
C ALA A 148 5.98 -1.69 -6.54
N VAL A 149 6.92 -1.06 -5.83
CA VAL A 149 7.95 -0.19 -6.42
C VAL A 149 9.29 -0.45 -5.75
N ALA A 150 10.35 -0.58 -6.55
CA ALA A 150 11.71 -0.64 -6.04
C ALA A 150 12.17 0.74 -5.52
N SER A 151 12.87 0.75 -4.39
CA SER A 151 13.31 1.98 -3.71
C SER A 151 14.27 2.82 -4.56
N GLU A 152 14.90 2.23 -5.57
CA GLU A 152 15.72 2.94 -6.55
C GLU A 152 14.93 3.97 -7.38
N LEU A 153 13.61 3.80 -7.54
CA LEU A 153 12.75 4.79 -8.21
C LEU A 153 12.34 5.97 -7.32
N SER A 154 12.91 6.09 -6.12
CA SER A 154 12.55 7.15 -5.16
C SER A 154 12.86 8.53 -5.72
N ALA A 155 13.96 8.69 -6.46
CA ALA A 155 14.32 9.95 -7.10
C ALA A 155 13.29 10.36 -8.16
N GLU A 156 12.90 9.45 -9.06
CA GLU A 156 11.89 9.71 -10.09
C GLU A 156 10.51 10.00 -9.49
N LEU A 157 10.14 9.30 -8.42
CA LEU A 157 8.90 9.59 -7.69
C LEU A 157 8.93 10.97 -7.04
N ARG A 158 10.07 11.32 -6.42
CA ARG A 158 10.29 12.63 -5.81
C ARG A 158 10.20 13.75 -6.85
N ASP A 159 10.83 13.60 -8.00
CA ASP A 159 10.77 14.58 -9.10
C ASP A 159 9.35 14.75 -9.63
N TYR A 160 8.62 13.64 -9.80
CA TYR A 160 7.21 13.69 -10.18
C TYR A 160 6.36 14.47 -9.16
N LEU A 161 6.57 14.25 -7.86
CA LEU A 161 5.87 14.98 -6.80
C LEU A 161 6.25 16.47 -6.77
N GLN A 162 7.54 16.79 -6.95
CA GLN A 162 8.04 18.18 -6.98
C GLN A 162 7.51 18.97 -8.18
N SER A 163 7.34 18.32 -9.34
CA SER A 163 6.73 18.94 -10.53
C SER A 163 5.21 19.15 -10.41
N GLY A 164 4.60 18.81 -9.27
CA GLY A 164 3.16 18.96 -9.04
C GLY A 164 2.35 17.72 -9.42
N GLY A 165 2.99 16.63 -9.83
CA GLY A 165 2.36 15.35 -10.13
C GLY A 165 1.71 14.72 -8.90
N ARG A 166 0.52 14.15 -9.04
CA ARG A 166 -0.25 13.56 -7.93
C ARG A 166 -0.92 12.23 -8.27
N ALA A 167 -1.11 11.94 -9.55
CA ALA A 167 -1.92 10.82 -9.98
C ALA A 167 -1.06 9.56 -10.07
N VAL A 168 -1.33 8.60 -9.18
CA VAL A 168 -0.62 7.31 -9.13
C VAL A 168 -0.61 6.63 -10.50
N LYS A 169 -1.76 6.59 -11.19
CA LYS A 169 -1.89 6.00 -12.53
C LYS A 169 -1.00 6.69 -13.57
N ILE A 170 -0.89 8.02 -13.53
CA ILE A 170 -0.05 8.76 -14.49
C ILE A 170 1.41 8.40 -14.25
N TRP A 171 1.85 8.44 -12.99
CA TRP A 171 3.22 8.12 -12.63
C TRP A 171 3.58 6.65 -12.94
N SER A 172 2.75 5.70 -12.50
CA SER A 172 2.99 4.27 -12.75
C SER A 172 3.02 3.94 -14.24
N ASN A 173 2.17 4.59 -15.05
CA ASN A 173 2.15 4.42 -16.49
C ASN A 173 3.42 4.95 -17.16
N ALA A 174 3.98 6.06 -16.65
CA ALA A 174 5.26 6.57 -17.13
C ALA A 174 6.41 5.60 -16.77
N MET A 175 6.36 4.95 -15.60
CA MET A 175 7.38 3.99 -15.20
C MET A 175 7.34 2.70 -16.03
N VAL A 176 6.16 2.11 -16.28
CA VAL A 176 6.08 0.90 -17.13
C VAL A 176 6.50 1.15 -18.58
N ALA A 177 6.49 2.39 -19.07
CA ALA A 177 7.02 2.72 -20.39
C ALA A 177 8.56 2.65 -20.44
N ASN A 178 9.22 2.77 -19.30
CA ASN A 178 10.67 2.85 -19.18
C ASN A 178 11.31 1.60 -18.55
N TYR A 179 10.51 0.73 -17.92
CA TYR A 179 10.97 -0.45 -17.19
C TYR A 179 10.20 -1.73 -17.58
N PRO A 180 10.81 -2.93 -17.44
CA PRO A 180 10.14 -4.19 -17.74
C PRO A 180 8.83 -4.37 -16.95
N GLN A 181 7.75 -4.63 -17.68
CA GLN A 181 6.42 -4.77 -17.08
C GLN A 181 6.28 -6.10 -16.33
N HIS A 182 5.93 -6.01 -15.05
CA HIS A 182 5.52 -7.15 -14.24
C HIS A 182 4.14 -6.86 -13.63
N SER A 183 3.31 -7.88 -13.49
CA SER A 183 1.97 -7.71 -12.93
C SER A 183 1.52 -8.92 -12.13
N ILE A 184 0.68 -8.68 -11.12
CA ILE A 184 -0.05 -9.72 -10.39
C ILE A 184 -1.53 -9.60 -10.73
N GLN A 185 -2.16 -10.75 -10.99
CA GLN A 185 -3.60 -10.85 -11.21
C GLN A 185 -4.25 -11.40 -9.95
N HIS A 186 -5.18 -10.66 -9.37
CA HIS A 186 -5.93 -11.09 -8.21
C HIS A 186 -7.27 -11.68 -8.64
N ASN A 187 -7.45 -12.95 -8.29
CA ASN A 187 -8.75 -13.57 -8.20
C ASN A 187 -9.03 -13.73 -6.71
N VAL A 188 -9.81 -12.83 -6.11
CA VAL A 188 -10.26 -13.04 -4.74
C VAL A 188 -11.25 -14.20 -4.77
N THR A 189 -10.87 -15.35 -4.21
CA THR A 189 -11.83 -16.39 -3.85
C THR A 189 -12.56 -15.92 -2.60
N GLY A 190 -13.72 -15.28 -2.79
CA GLY A 190 -14.49 -14.66 -1.71
C GLY A 190 -15.08 -13.31 -2.11
N THR A 191 -15.58 -12.56 -1.13
CA THR A 191 -16.11 -11.19 -1.31
C THR A 191 -15.01 -10.25 -1.80
N ALA A 192 -15.35 -9.39 -2.78
CA ALA A 192 -14.44 -8.44 -3.41
C ALA A 192 -13.70 -7.56 -2.37
N PRO A 193 -12.49 -7.04 -2.67
CA PRO A 193 -11.87 -6.01 -1.85
C PRO A 193 -12.83 -4.81 -1.79
N ILE A 194 -13.46 -4.62 -0.63
CA ILE A 194 -14.51 -3.61 -0.46
C ILE A 194 -13.82 -2.28 -0.22
N ASN A 195 -13.95 -1.35 -1.16
CA ASN A 195 -13.44 -0.01 -1.01
C ASN A 195 -14.45 0.82 -0.19
N LEU A 196 -14.15 1.02 1.10
CA LEU A 196 -14.96 1.83 2.02
C LEU A 196 -14.77 3.33 1.70
N ASN A 197 -15.47 3.81 0.67
CA ASN A 197 -15.39 5.19 0.23
C ASN A 197 -16.36 6.12 0.99
N ASN A 198 -17.44 5.58 1.54
CA ASN A 198 -18.44 6.32 2.30
C ASN A 198 -19.05 5.47 3.44
N LEU A 199 -19.75 6.11 4.40
CA LEU A 199 -20.31 5.41 5.58
C LEU A 199 -21.45 4.45 5.21
N ALA A 200 -22.11 4.65 4.06
CA ALA A 200 -23.17 3.77 3.58
C ALA A 200 -22.60 2.45 3.02
N ASP A 201 -21.35 2.45 2.56
CA ASP A 201 -20.65 1.22 2.17
C ASP A 201 -20.56 0.25 3.36
N LEU A 202 -20.43 0.73 4.61
CA LEU A 202 -20.43 -0.10 5.81
C LEU A 202 -21.76 -0.86 6.03
N ALA A 203 -22.89 -0.25 5.65
CA ALA A 203 -24.22 -0.83 5.82
C ALA A 203 -24.56 -1.88 4.75
N THR A 204 -23.91 -1.84 3.60
CA THR A 204 -24.17 -2.79 2.50
C THR A 204 -23.47 -4.14 2.75
N ILE A 205 -22.52 -4.17 3.70
CA ILE A 205 -21.70 -5.33 4.03
C ILE A 205 -22.41 -6.28 5.01
N SER A 206 -23.30 -5.76 5.88
CA SER A 206 -24.05 -6.61 6.81
C SER A 206 -24.97 -7.63 6.11
N ASP A 207 -25.35 -7.36 4.86
CA ASP A 207 -26.25 -8.21 4.09
C ASP A 207 -25.52 -9.27 3.23
N GLN A 208 -24.27 -9.04 2.83
CA GLN A 208 -23.52 -10.01 2.01
C GLN A 208 -22.90 -11.14 2.84
N ASP A 209 -22.41 -10.85 4.05
CA ASP A 209 -21.87 -11.86 4.97
C ASP A 209 -22.98 -12.76 5.57
N ARG A 210 -24.23 -12.31 5.54
CA ARG A 210 -25.40 -13.09 6.01
C ARG A 210 -25.77 -14.25 5.07
N ILE A 211 -25.31 -14.20 3.82
CA ILE A 211 -25.61 -15.20 2.78
C ILE A 211 -24.45 -16.22 2.66
N ALA A 212 -23.27 -15.89 3.20
CA ALA A 212 -22.07 -16.75 3.18
C ALA A 212 -21.83 -17.52 4.50
N GLY A 213 -22.72 -17.38 5.49
CA GLY A 213 -22.68 -18.10 6.78
C GLY A 213 -23.59 -19.33 6.82
#